data_AF-A0A8J3SEX3-F1
#
_entry.id   AF-A0A8J3SEX3-F1
#
_cell.length_a   1.000
_cell.length_b   1.000
_cell.length_c   1.000
_cell.angle_alpha   90.00
_cell.angle_beta   90.00
_cell.angle_gamma   90.00
#
_symmetry.space_group_name_H-M   'P 1'
#
loop_
_entity.id
_entity.type
_entity.pdbx_description
1 polymer ?
#
loop_
_entity_poly.entity_id
_entity_poly.type
_entity_poly.pdbx_seq_one_letter_code
_entity_poly.pdbx_strand_id
1 'polypeptide(L)'
;MFDPVCPSGLSPIRVGDKWAGMIIRCLEQGPRRFSELRVPLRGITAKVLTQSLRGLERSGLVVRTVHAGPPRQVEYGLTPLGRSLLEPMAALCAWTEEHWDELLDAREAETAI
;
A
#
# COMPACT_ATOMS: atom_id res chain seq x y z
N MET A 1 -13.97 -14.38 10.01
CA MET A 1 -12.76 -13.59 9.71
C MET A 1 -11.52 -14.10 10.44
N PHE A 2 -11.65 -14.63 11.67
CA PHE A 2 -10.58 -15.34 12.39
C PHE A 2 -10.99 -16.79 12.72
N ASP A 3 -11.58 -17.46 11.74
CA ASP A 3 -12.07 -18.84 11.90
C ASP A 3 -10.98 -19.81 11.40
N PRO A 4 -10.58 -20.83 12.17
CA PRO A 4 -9.53 -21.78 11.77
C PRO A 4 -9.88 -22.61 10.52
N VAL A 5 -11.15 -22.68 10.12
CA VAL A 5 -11.59 -23.35 8.88
C VAL A 5 -11.67 -22.39 7.69
N CYS A 6 -11.55 -21.08 7.94
CA CYS A 6 -11.39 -20.09 6.89
C CYS A 6 -10.00 -20.32 6.25
N PRO A 7 -9.88 -20.53 4.93
CA PRO A 7 -8.58 -20.67 4.30
C PRO A 7 -7.82 -19.37 4.55
N SER A 8 -6.88 -19.37 5.47
CA SER A 8 -6.11 -18.20 5.89
C SER A 8 -5.31 -17.56 4.74
N GLY A 9 -5.22 -18.27 3.60
CA GLY A 9 -4.73 -17.77 2.32
C GLY A 9 -5.70 -16.86 1.54
N LEU A 10 -6.98 -16.77 1.93
CA LEU A 10 -8.02 -15.98 1.29
C LEU A 10 -8.25 -14.60 1.95
N SER A 11 -7.41 -14.17 2.89
CA SER A 11 -7.49 -12.78 3.36
C SER A 11 -7.27 -11.85 2.16
N PRO A 12 -8.29 -11.08 1.73
CA PRO A 12 -8.20 -10.27 0.51
C PRO A 12 -7.21 -9.11 0.69
N ILE A 13 -6.91 -8.72 1.93
CA ILE A 13 -5.99 -7.65 2.28
C ILE A 13 -4.98 -8.20 3.28
N ARG A 14 -3.73 -8.37 2.84
CA ARG A 14 -2.63 -8.79 3.70
C ARG A 14 -1.96 -7.53 4.27
N VAL A 15 -2.24 -7.22 5.53
CA VAL A 15 -1.76 -6.03 6.28
C VAL A 15 -0.23 -6.06 6.56
N GLY A 16 0.55 -6.89 5.88
CA GLY A 16 1.99 -7.11 6.15
C GLY A 16 2.95 -6.49 5.14
N ASP A 17 2.46 -5.88 4.06
CA ASP A 17 3.33 -5.21 3.09
C ASP A 17 3.49 -3.73 3.45
N LYS A 18 4.65 -3.38 4.03
CA LYS A 18 4.99 -2.00 4.41
C LYS A 18 4.86 -1.00 3.26
N TRP A 19 4.96 -1.47 2.01
CA TRP A 19 4.91 -0.61 0.82
C TRP A 19 3.51 -0.46 0.25
N ALA A 20 2.58 -1.37 0.54
CA ALA A 20 1.24 -1.36 -0.04
C ALA A 20 0.52 -0.02 0.21
N GLY A 21 0.51 0.44 1.47
CA GLY A 21 -0.08 1.74 1.82
C GLY A 21 0.62 2.91 1.13
N MET A 22 1.95 2.92 1.09
CA MET A 22 2.71 3.99 0.43
C MET A 22 2.45 4.04 -1.09
N ILE A 23 2.34 2.88 -1.74
CA ILE A 23 2.01 2.77 -3.16
C ILE A 23 0.59 3.31 -3.41
N ILE A 24 -0.37 2.93 -2.57
CA ILE A 24 -1.76 3.41 -2.68
C ILE A 24 -1.81 4.94 -2.58
N ARG A 25 -1.12 5.54 -1.59
CA ARG A 25 -1.02 7.00 -1.46
C ARG A 25 -0.33 7.65 -2.66
N CYS A 26 0.71 7.04 -3.23
CA CYS A 26 1.34 7.59 -4.45
C CYS A 26 0.37 7.64 -5.63
N LEU A 27 -0.55 6.67 -5.75
CA LEU A 27 -1.50 6.55 -6.85
C LEU A 27 -2.81 7.34 -6.64
N GLU A 28 -2.98 8.01 -5.49
CA GLU A 28 -4.16 8.80 -5.16
C GLU A 28 -4.50 9.83 -6.24
N GLN A 29 -3.48 10.58 -6.68
CA GLN A 29 -3.58 11.65 -7.68
C GLN A 29 -3.71 11.15 -9.12
N GLY A 30 -3.62 9.83 -9.35
CA GLY A 30 -3.77 9.24 -10.68
C GLY A 30 -2.76 8.14 -10.99
N PRO A 31 -2.88 7.54 -12.19
CA PRO A 31 -1.98 6.49 -12.62
C PRO A 31 -0.53 6.96 -12.73
N ARG A 32 0.43 6.08 -12.41
CA ARG A 32 1.87 6.36 -12.50
C ARG A 32 2.65 5.21 -13.11
N ARG A 33 3.77 5.53 -13.74
CA ARG A 33 4.75 4.56 -14.23
C ARG A 33 5.58 3.99 -13.09
N PHE A 34 6.18 2.82 -13.32
CA PHE A 34 7.05 2.17 -12.34
C PHE A 34 8.21 3.08 -11.88
N SER A 35 8.83 3.80 -12.81
CA SER A 35 9.92 4.75 -12.50
C SER A 35 9.45 5.92 -11.64
N GLU A 36 8.24 6.43 -11.88
CA GLU A 36 7.65 7.54 -11.12
C GLU A 36 7.29 7.13 -9.70
N LEU A 37 6.85 5.89 -9.49
CA LEU A 37 6.62 5.33 -8.16
C LEU A 37 7.93 5.20 -7.34
N ARG A 38 9.07 4.95 -7.99
CA ARG A 38 10.36 4.82 -7.27
C ARG A 38 10.90 6.13 -6.72
N VAL A 39 10.46 7.28 -7.24
CA VAL A 39 10.93 8.60 -6.79
C VAL A 39 10.49 8.91 -5.35
N PRO A 40 9.18 8.83 -4.98
CA PRO A 40 8.74 9.03 -3.60
C PRO A 40 9.04 7.82 -2.70
N LEU A 41 9.06 6.59 -3.25
CA LEU A 41 9.30 5.37 -2.47
C LEU A 41 10.80 5.08 -2.29
N ARG A 42 11.56 6.04 -1.76
CA ARG A 42 13.02 5.86 -1.54
C ARG A 42 13.27 4.65 -0.63
N GLY A 43 14.22 3.80 -1.03
CA GLY A 43 14.58 2.57 -0.29
C GLY A 43 13.82 1.31 -0.72
N ILE A 44 12.80 1.41 -1.58
CA ILE A 44 12.19 0.22 -2.19
C ILE A 44 13.10 -0.34 -3.29
N THR A 45 13.38 -1.65 -3.23
CA THR A 45 14.06 -2.32 -4.34
C THR A 45 13.09 -2.56 -5.49
N ALA A 46 13.58 -2.61 -6.74
CA ALA A 46 12.70 -2.89 -7.89
C ALA A 46 11.97 -4.23 -7.77
N LYS A 47 12.64 -5.24 -7.19
CA LYS A 47 12.04 -6.55 -6.90
C LYS A 47 10.87 -6.43 -5.92
N VAL A 48 11.04 -5.70 -4.83
CA VAL A 48 10.00 -5.49 -3.82
C VAL A 48 8.85 -4.66 -4.37
N LEU A 49 9.11 -3.59 -5.13
CA LEU A 49 8.06 -2.80 -5.78
C LEU A 49 7.21 -3.67 -6.73
N THR A 50 7.87 -4.51 -7.53
CA THR A 50 7.17 -5.45 -8.43
C THR A 50 6.32 -6.44 -7.65
N GLN A 51 6.84 -6.99 -6.55
CA GLN A 51 6.10 -7.92 -5.70
C GLN A 51 4.88 -7.25 -5.04
N SER A 52 5.05 -6.01 -4.56
CA SER A 52 4.01 -5.23 -3.90
C SER A 52 2.89 -4.88 -4.88
N LEU A 53 3.23 -4.38 -6.08
CA LEU A 53 2.26 -4.09 -7.15
C LEU A 53 1.49 -5.35 -7.56
N ARG A 54 2.16 -6.49 -7.73
CA ARG A 54 1.49 -7.78 -8.00
C ARG A 54 0.59 -8.24 -6.85
N GLY A 55 0.93 -7.90 -5.60
CA GLY A 55 0.07 -8.11 -4.45
C GLY A 55 -1.21 -7.30 -4.57
N LEU A 56 -1.07 -5.99 -4.79
CA LEU A 56 -2.19 -5.06 -4.95
C LEU A 56 -3.07 -5.36 -6.17
N GLU A 57 -2.48 -5.79 -7.29
CA GLU A 57 -3.23 -6.25 -8.47
C GLU A 57 -4.06 -7.50 -8.17
N ARG A 58 -3.49 -8.49 -7.48
CA ARG A 58 -4.22 -9.71 -7.08
C ARG A 58 -5.36 -9.43 -6.09
N SER A 59 -5.17 -8.45 -5.21
CA SER A 59 -6.22 -7.97 -4.30
C SER A 59 -7.26 -7.08 -4.98
N GLY A 60 -7.11 -6.75 -6.27
CA GLY A 60 -8.03 -5.89 -7.01
C GLY A 60 -7.96 -4.41 -6.62
N LEU A 61 -6.91 -3.97 -5.94
CA LEU A 61 -6.71 -2.58 -5.48
C LEU A 61 -6.02 -1.72 -6.54
N VAL A 62 -5.17 -2.33 -7.36
CA VAL A 62 -4.42 -1.67 -8.43
C VAL A 62 -4.72 -2.35 -9.76
N VAL A 63 -4.83 -1.56 -10.83
CA VAL A 63 -4.88 -2.03 -12.21
C VAL A 63 -3.60 -1.63 -12.93
N ARG A 64 -3.06 -2.56 -13.72
CA ARG A 64 -1.93 -2.34 -14.61
C ARG A 64 -2.40 -2.17 -16.04
N THR A 65 -2.17 -0.99 -16.61
CA THR A 65 -2.56 -0.65 -17.99
C THR A 65 -1.32 -0.60 -18.88
N VAL A 66 -1.39 -1.28 -20.03
CA VAL A 66 -0.35 -1.26 -21.05
C VAL A 66 -0.84 -0.42 -22.22
N HIS A 67 -0.20 0.72 -22.46
CA HIS A 67 -0.53 1.58 -23.58
C HIS A 67 0.18 1.09 -24.85
N ALA A 68 -0.59 0.86 -25.91
CA ALA A 68 -0.06 0.44 -27.21
C ALA A 68 0.46 1.67 -27.98
N GLY A 69 1.69 1.60 -28.48
CA GLY A 69 2.33 2.66 -29.25
C GLY A 69 3.81 2.80 -28.89
N PRO A 70 4.65 3.39 -29.75
CA PRO A 70 6.03 3.72 -29.43
C PRO A 70 6.11 5.08 -28.70
N PRO A 71 6.75 5.19 -27.52
CA PRO A 71 7.29 4.10 -26.70
C PRO A 71 6.18 3.36 -25.93
N ARG A 72 6.32 2.04 -25.77
CA ARG A 72 5.36 1.22 -25.00
C ARG A 72 5.43 1.62 -23.53
N GLN A 73 4.34 2.12 -22.97
CA GLN A 73 4.29 2.57 -21.58
C GLN A 73 3.40 1.67 -20.74
N VAL A 74 3.80 1.48 -19.47
CA VAL A 74 3.04 0.72 -18.48
C VAL A 74 2.77 1.61 -17.29
N GLU A 75 1.50 1.72 -16.93
CA GLU A 75 1.03 2.52 -15.80
C GLU A 75 0.26 1.65 -14.81
N TYR A 76 0.30 2.08 -13.55
CA TYR A 76 -0.44 1.49 -12.45
C TYR A 76 -1.39 2.54 -11.91
N GLY A 77 -2.65 2.21 -11.70
CA GLY A 77 -3.65 3.11 -11.13
C GLY A 77 -4.52 2.40 -10.10
N LEU A 78 -5.14 3.17 -9.19
CA LEU A 78 -6.10 2.62 -8.25
C LEU A 78 -7.39 2.21 -8.98
N THR A 79 -7.92 1.05 -8.63
CA THR A 79 -9.30 0.67 -8.96
C THR A 79 -10.29 1.46 -8.08
N PRO A 80 -11.60 1.41 -8.34
CA PRO A 80 -12.60 1.97 -7.41
C PRO A 80 -12.44 1.42 -5.98
N LEU A 81 -12.18 0.12 -5.84
CA LEU A 81 -11.91 -0.51 -4.53
C LEU A 81 -10.59 -0.02 -3.91
N GLY A 82 -9.54 0.18 -4.72
CA GLY A 82 -8.29 0.77 -4.25
C GLY A 82 -8.47 2.19 -3.74
N ARG A 83 -9.31 3.00 -4.41
CA ARG A 83 -9.63 4.36 -3.99
C ARG A 83 -10.46 4.40 -2.70
N SER A 84 -11.41 3.49 -2.51
CA SER A 84 -12.19 3.44 -1.27
C SER A 84 -11.34 3.13 -0.02
N LEU A 85 -10.12 2.62 -0.19
CA LEU A 85 -9.20 2.36 0.92
C LEU A 85 -8.49 3.63 1.43
N LEU A 86 -8.51 4.73 0.66
CA LEU A 86 -7.87 5.99 1.05
C LEU A 86 -8.50 6.59 2.31
N GLU A 87 -9.82 6.51 2.45
CA GLU A 87 -10.55 7.04 3.60
C GLU A 87 -10.23 6.27 4.90
N PRO A 88 -10.32 4.92 4.97
CA PRO A 88 -9.86 4.17 6.13
C PRO A 88 -8.38 4.43 6.48
N MET A 89 -7.52 4.58 5.47
CA MET A 89 -6.12 4.94 5.69
C MET A 89 -5.97 6.35 6.29
N ALA A 90 -6.78 7.31 5.86
CA ALA A 90 -6.77 8.66 6.41
C ALA A 90 -7.26 8.67 7.86
N ALA A 91 -8.30 7.91 8.19
CA ALA A 91 -8.78 7.75 9.56
C ALA A 91 -7.70 7.15 10.49
N LEU A 92 -6.97 6.13 10.02
CA LEU A 92 -5.87 5.55 10.78
C LEU A 92 -4.71 6.55 10.98
N CYS A 93 -4.38 7.34 9.95
CA CYS A 93 -3.38 8.40 10.07
C CYS A 93 -3.80 9.45 11.10
N ALA A 94 -5.05 9.95 11.02
CA ALA A 94 -5.58 10.93 11.96
C ALA A 94 -5.55 10.42 13.41
N TRP A 95 -5.97 9.17 13.63
CA TRP A 95 -5.89 8.54 14.95
C TRP A 95 -4.44 8.44 15.46
N THR A 96 -3.50 8.10 14.57
CA THR A 96 -2.08 8.00 14.91
C THR A 96 -1.46 9.36 15.22
N GLU A 97 -1.88 10.41 14.51
CA GLU A 97 -1.48 11.80 14.78
C GLU A 97 -2.02 12.28 16.13
N GLU A 98 -3.26 11.95 16.46
CA GLU A 98 -3.89 12.28 17.75
C GLU A 98 -3.19 11.59 18.94
N HIS A 99 -2.75 10.34 18.77
CA HIS A 99 -2.15 9.53 19.84
C HIS A 99 -0.63 9.39 19.68
N TRP A 100 0.02 10.28 18.93
CA TRP A 100 1.44 10.15 18.58
C TRP A 100 2.34 10.15 19.81
N ASP A 101 2.10 11.07 20.74
CA ASP A 101 2.89 11.20 21.97
C ASP A 101 2.70 9.98 22.87
N GLU A 102 1.46 9.50 23.04
CA GLU A 102 1.15 8.29 23.79
C GLU A 102 1.87 7.04 23.22
N LEU A 103 1.95 6.94 21.90
CA LEU A 103 2.67 5.85 21.22
C LEU A 103 4.19 5.93 21.41
N LEU A 104 4.76 7.14 21.46
CA LEU A 104 6.19 7.34 21.72
C LEU A 104 6.53 7.00 23.18
N ASP A 105 5.76 7.53 24.12
CA ASP A 105 5.94 7.29 25.56
C ASP A 105 5.87 5.79 25.88
N ALA A 106 4.91 5.07 25.30
CA ALA A 106 4.78 3.63 25.48
C ALA A 106 6.01 2.86 24.97
N ARG A 107 6.65 3.32 23.89
CA ARG A 107 7.82 2.66 23.29
C ARG A 107 9.12 2.95 24.03
N GLU A 108 9.25 4.14 24.62
CA GLU A 108 10.36 4.48 25.50
C GLU A 108 10.28 3.71 26.83
N ALA A 109 9.07 3.55 27.39
CA ALA A 109 8.84 2.76 28.59
C ALA A 109 9.22 1.28 28.42
N GLU A 110 9.00 0.69 27.24
CA GLU A 110 9.39 -0.70 26.93
C GLU A 110 10.91 -0.88 26.80
N THR A 111 11.65 0.18 26.48
CA THR A 111 13.13 0.13 26.34
C THR A 111 13.85 0.33 27.68
N ALA A 112 13.13 0.80 28.72
CA ALA A 112 13.67 1.09 30.05
C ALA A 112 13.59 -0.08 31.05
N ILE A 113 13.12 -1.26 30.61
CA ILE A 113 13.02 -2.51 31.37
C ILE A 113 14.03 -3.52 30.81
#